data_AF-A0A9D3X826-F1
#
_entry.id   AF-A0A9D3X826-F1
#
_cell.length_a   1.000
_cell.length_b   1.000
_cell.length_c   1.000
_cell.angle_alpha   90.00
_cell.angle_beta   90.00
_cell.angle_gamma   90.00
#
_symmetry.space_group_name_H-M   'P 1'
#
loop_
_entity.id
_entity.type
_entity.pdbx_description
1 polymer ?
#
loop_
_entity_poly.entity_id
_entity_poly.type
_entity_poly.pdbx_seq_one_letter_code
_entity_poly.pdbx_strand_id
1 'polypeptide(L)'
;MGCCPGGTKPCMCQSRLEPCRCQVDTTLAHRHRLLLAPVGDKVMVLARAGLWQEVVTVPANQTYPMPDGMSFEEAAAFLVNYITAYMILFDFGNLRPNQSVLIHMAAGGVGTAAIQLCKTVENVTIFGTASASKHDALRESGVAHPIDYRSMDYVEEVRKISPKGVDVVLDPLGGSDTTKAFNLLKPMGKLITYGVANLLTGQKKNLMAMAKTWWNQFSINALQLLHLNKAVCGYHLGYMDEEFELIGGVVAKLVSLYNQGKIKPKIDSVWPFEQVADAMRQMQEKKNVGKVILVPELPKEEPKKEEN
;
A
#
# COMPACT_ATOMS: atom_id res chain seq x y z
N MET A 1 25.45 -6.54 45.62
CA MET A 1 25.10 -7.87 46.16
C MET A 1 23.63 -7.86 46.55
N GLY A 2 22.87 -8.87 46.11
CA GLY A 2 21.48 -9.06 46.53
C GLY A 2 20.48 -9.06 45.38
N CYS A 3 20.54 -10.07 44.52
CA CYS A 3 19.40 -10.47 43.70
C CYS A 3 18.32 -11.07 44.60
N CYS A 4 17.04 -10.76 44.33
CA CYS A 4 15.96 -11.73 44.48
C CYS A 4 14.84 -11.48 43.45
N PRO A 5 14.16 -12.53 43.00
CA PRO A 5 13.60 -12.67 41.66
C PRO A 5 12.07 -12.70 41.65
N GLY A 6 11.48 -12.61 40.45
CA GLY A 6 10.18 -13.22 40.13
C GLY A 6 8.96 -12.61 40.82
N GLY A 7 8.26 -11.73 40.11
CA GLY A 7 6.95 -11.25 40.54
C GLY A 7 6.35 -10.28 39.55
N THR A 8 5.71 -10.82 38.52
CA THR A 8 4.79 -10.09 37.64
C THR A 8 3.68 -9.45 38.49
N LYS A 9 3.76 -8.14 38.69
CA LYS A 9 2.61 -7.31 39.04
C LYS A 9 2.49 -6.19 38.00
N PRO A 10 1.32 -6.01 37.36
CA PRO A 10 1.11 -4.89 36.47
C PRO A 10 1.14 -3.60 37.30
N CYS A 11 2.02 -2.67 36.92
CA CYS A 11 2.04 -1.33 37.48
C CYS A 11 0.75 -0.63 37.05
N MET A 12 -0.19 -0.43 37.98
CA MET A 12 -1.29 0.50 37.80
C MET A 12 -0.72 1.90 37.62
N CYS A 13 -0.96 2.52 36.46
CA CYS A 13 -0.75 3.95 36.28
C CYS A 13 -2.10 4.60 35.96
N GLN A 14 -2.57 5.42 36.91
CA GLN A 14 -3.76 6.24 36.79
C GLN A 14 -3.51 7.41 35.81
N SER A 15 -4.53 7.67 34.98
CA SER A 15 -4.97 8.96 34.42
C SER A 15 -3.94 9.98 33.88
N ARG A 16 -3.93 10.13 32.54
CA ARG A 16 -4.21 11.40 31.81
C ARG A 16 -4.16 11.17 30.29
N LEU A 17 -5.10 11.79 29.60
CA LEU A 17 -5.34 11.76 28.15
C LEU A 17 -4.13 12.26 27.34
N GLU A 18 -3.64 11.45 26.40
CA GLU A 18 -2.68 11.85 25.36
C GLU A 18 -2.91 11.03 24.06
N PRO A 19 -2.61 11.60 22.87
CA PRO A 19 -2.90 11.01 21.57
C PRO A 19 -2.11 9.71 21.33
N CYS A 20 -2.62 8.86 20.42
CA CYS A 20 -2.17 7.49 20.16
C CYS A 20 -0.70 7.19 20.51
N ARG A 21 -0.46 6.54 21.65
CA ARG A 21 0.88 6.09 22.06
C ARG A 21 1.08 4.65 21.62
N CYS A 22 2.02 4.41 20.72
CA CYS A 22 2.57 3.07 20.52
C CYS A 22 3.52 2.78 21.68
N GLN A 23 3.21 1.77 22.49
CA GLN A 23 4.12 1.28 23.52
C GLN A 23 5.01 0.20 22.88
N VAL A 24 6.32 0.36 22.97
CA VAL A 24 7.26 -0.62 22.37
C VAL A 24 7.56 -1.70 23.41
N ASP A 25 7.25 -2.97 23.11
CA ASP A 25 7.60 -4.09 23.99
C ASP A 25 9.11 -4.38 23.89
N THR A 26 9.74 -4.47 25.06
CA THR A 26 11.20 -4.61 25.23
C THR A 26 11.63 -6.05 25.50
N THR A 27 10.70 -6.98 25.68
CA THR A 27 10.99 -8.35 26.13
C THR A 27 11.64 -9.26 25.07
N LEU A 28 11.63 -8.87 23.79
CA LEU A 28 12.19 -9.64 22.66
C LEU A 28 13.47 -9.06 22.05
N ALA A 29 14.07 -8.02 22.63
CA ALA A 29 15.21 -7.28 22.07
C ALA A 29 16.59 -8.00 22.15
N HIS A 30 16.64 -9.32 21.99
CA HIS A 30 17.84 -10.10 22.33
C HIS A 30 18.86 -10.35 21.20
N ARG A 31 18.70 -9.87 19.95
CA ARG A 31 19.69 -10.20 18.89
C ARG A 31 20.20 -9.14 17.93
N HIS A 32 19.67 -7.92 17.86
CA HIS A 32 20.28 -6.87 17.04
C HIS A 32 20.19 -5.52 17.74
N ARG A 33 21.24 -4.71 17.58
CA ARG A 33 21.42 -3.39 18.21
C ARG A 33 20.41 -2.37 17.66
N LEU A 34 19.15 -2.53 18.04
CA LEU A 34 18.06 -1.60 17.74
C LEU A 34 18.23 -0.37 18.63
N LEU A 35 18.35 0.80 18.01
CA LEU A 35 18.20 2.09 18.70
C LEU A 35 16.77 2.15 19.21
N LEU A 36 16.60 2.03 20.52
CA LEU A 36 15.30 2.17 21.18
C LEU A 36 14.82 3.61 20.94
N ALA A 37 13.61 3.77 20.41
CA ALA A 37 12.96 5.07 20.32
C ALA A 37 12.67 5.58 21.75
N PRO A 38 13.22 6.73 22.19
CA PRO A 38 12.88 7.33 23.46
C PRO A 38 11.38 7.65 23.57
N VAL A 39 10.90 7.77 24.81
CA VAL A 39 9.54 8.26 25.05
C VAL A 39 9.38 9.66 24.44
N GLY A 40 8.38 9.82 23.59
CA GLY A 40 8.09 11.08 22.89
C GLY A 40 8.42 11.07 21.40
N ASP A 41 9.16 10.08 20.92
CA ASP A 41 9.45 9.93 19.49
C ASP A 41 8.20 9.60 18.69
N LYS A 42 8.07 10.23 17.52
CA LYS A 42 7.01 9.93 16.56
C LYS A 42 7.46 8.78 15.68
N VAL A 43 6.67 7.71 15.63
CA VAL A 43 7.00 6.49 14.89
C VAL A 43 5.84 6.05 14.00
N MET A 44 6.19 5.41 12.89
CA MET A 44 5.30 4.65 12.04
C MET A 44 5.41 3.16 12.42
N VAL A 45 4.30 2.43 12.40
CA VAL A 45 4.27 1.01 12.80
C VAL A 45 3.71 0.16 11.67
N LEU A 46 4.39 -0.94 11.36
CA LEU A 46 3.90 -1.99 10.47
C LEU A 46 3.62 -3.25 11.28
N ALA A 47 2.34 -3.60 11.43
CA ALA A 47 1.93 -4.82 12.11
C ALA A 47 0.86 -5.56 11.31
N ARG A 48 0.80 -6.88 11.49
CA ARG A 48 -0.16 -7.76 10.80
C ARG A 48 -1.62 -7.46 11.17
N ALA A 49 -1.87 -7.09 12.42
CA ALA A 49 -3.20 -6.81 12.95
C ALA A 49 -3.09 -5.92 14.22
N GLY A 50 -4.24 -5.46 14.72
CA GLY A 50 -4.32 -4.75 16.00
C GLY A 50 -3.92 -3.27 15.92
N LEU A 51 -3.95 -2.63 14.75
CA LEU A 51 -3.61 -1.19 14.64
C LEU A 51 -4.83 -0.26 14.76
N TRP A 52 -6.05 -0.79 14.82
CA TRP A 52 -7.26 0.00 15.04
C TRP A 52 -7.57 0.09 16.53
N GLN A 53 -6.73 0.82 17.26
CA GLN A 53 -6.86 1.10 18.69
C GLN A 53 -6.07 2.36 19.05
N GLU A 54 -6.37 2.96 20.20
CA GLU A 54 -5.68 4.16 20.70
C GLU A 54 -4.25 3.86 21.16
N VAL A 55 -4.04 2.70 21.79
CA VAL A 55 -2.74 2.30 22.35
C VAL A 55 -2.44 0.89 21.90
N VAL A 56 -1.26 0.66 21.33
CA VAL A 56 -0.82 -0.66 20.88
C VAL A 56 0.57 -0.97 21.41
N THR A 57 0.76 -2.22 21.83
CA THR A 57 2.08 -2.74 22.19
C THR A 57 2.67 -3.54 21.03
N VAL A 58 3.82 -3.12 20.50
CA VAL A 58 4.47 -3.78 19.35
C VAL A 58 5.97 -4.04 19.57
N PRO A 59 6.54 -5.06 18.91
CA PRO A 59 7.98 -5.24 18.83
C PRO A 59 8.71 -4.02 18.23
N ALA A 60 9.86 -3.64 18.79
CA ALA A 60 10.64 -2.49 18.33
C ALA A 60 11.10 -2.60 16.86
N ASN A 61 11.29 -3.82 16.34
CA ASN A 61 11.68 -4.05 14.95
C ASN A 61 10.54 -3.85 13.93
N GLN A 62 9.33 -3.55 14.41
CA GLN A 62 8.16 -3.21 13.58
C GLN A 62 7.90 -1.69 13.54
N THR A 63 8.73 -0.90 14.20
CA THR A 63 8.61 0.55 14.25
C THR A 63 9.68 1.23 13.42
N TYR A 64 9.30 2.35 12.80
CA TYR A 64 10.16 3.15 11.94
C TYR A 64 10.05 4.62 12.36
N PRO A 65 11.16 5.36 12.46
CA PRO A 65 11.10 6.79 12.78
C PRO A 65 10.26 7.55 11.76
N MET A 66 9.36 8.41 12.24
CA MET A 66 8.58 9.28 11.36
C MET A 66 9.45 10.47 10.92
N PRO A 67 9.52 10.78 9.62
CA PRO A 67 10.27 11.93 9.14
C PRO A 67 9.75 13.26 9.70
N ASP A 68 10.65 14.21 9.92
CA ASP A 68 10.28 15.57 10.32
C ASP A 68 9.39 16.23 9.28
N GLY A 69 8.33 16.91 9.73
CA GLY A 69 7.35 17.55 8.86
C GLY A 69 6.31 16.63 8.24
N MET A 70 6.42 15.30 8.41
CA MET A 70 5.36 14.37 8.02
C MET A 70 4.19 14.45 9.01
N SER A 71 2.97 14.60 8.48
CA SER A 71 1.74 14.50 9.29
C SER A 71 1.46 13.06 9.72
N PHE A 72 0.69 12.87 10.79
CA PHE A 72 0.33 11.52 11.24
C PHE A 72 -0.55 10.79 10.22
N GLU A 73 -1.37 11.52 9.48
CA GLU A 73 -2.20 11.01 8.39
C GLU A 73 -1.33 10.50 7.22
N GLU A 74 -0.30 11.27 6.84
CA GLU A 74 0.67 10.84 5.83
C GLU A 74 1.45 9.61 6.29
N ALA A 75 1.93 9.60 7.54
CA ALA A 75 2.62 8.49 8.16
C ALA A 75 1.77 7.19 8.15
N ALA A 76 0.50 7.29 8.52
CA ALA A 76 -0.44 6.17 8.48
C ALA A 76 -0.77 5.70 7.04
N ALA A 77 -0.64 6.59 6.04
CA ALA A 77 -0.80 6.25 4.63
C ALA A 77 0.48 5.71 3.95
N PHE A 78 1.63 5.81 4.62
CA PHE A 78 2.94 5.60 4.02
C PHE A 78 3.30 4.11 3.86
N LEU A 79 3.44 3.38 4.97
CA LEU A 79 4.12 2.08 4.99
C LEU A 79 3.52 1.06 4.01
N VAL A 80 2.28 0.61 4.24
CA VAL A 80 1.69 -0.50 3.45
C VAL A 80 1.64 -0.18 1.95
N ASN A 81 1.23 1.05 1.59
CA ASN A 81 1.05 1.41 0.19
C ASN A 81 2.39 1.52 -0.55
N TYR A 82 3.35 2.23 0.05
CA TYR A 82 4.62 2.52 -0.60
C TYR A 82 5.60 1.34 -0.55
N ILE A 83 5.62 0.54 0.53
CA ILE A 83 6.39 -0.71 0.56
C ILE A 83 5.89 -1.65 -0.54
N THR A 84 4.56 -1.84 -0.61
CA THR A 84 3.95 -2.67 -1.65
C THR A 84 4.33 -2.15 -3.03
N ALA A 85 4.09 -0.88 -3.32
CA ALA A 85 4.40 -0.28 -4.63
C ALA A 85 5.90 -0.36 -4.99
N TYR A 86 6.79 -0.16 -4.02
CA TYR A 86 8.23 -0.25 -4.25
C TYR A 86 8.65 -1.67 -4.63
N MET A 87 8.28 -2.67 -3.83
CA MET A 87 8.72 -4.05 -4.07
C MET A 87 8.17 -4.62 -5.38
N ILE A 88 6.92 -4.32 -5.72
CA ILE A 88 6.33 -4.80 -6.98
C ILE A 88 6.90 -4.10 -8.22
N LEU A 89 7.27 -2.81 -8.12
CA LEU A 89 7.88 -2.08 -9.23
C LEU A 89 9.36 -2.40 -9.42
N PHE A 90 10.13 -2.42 -8.33
CA PHE A 90 11.59 -2.49 -8.40
C PHE A 90 12.12 -3.91 -8.19
N ASP A 91 11.65 -4.64 -7.17
CA ASP A 91 12.21 -5.97 -6.88
C ASP A 91 11.67 -7.03 -7.86
N PHE A 92 10.35 -7.07 -8.11
CA PHE A 92 9.76 -7.95 -9.11
C PHE A 92 9.72 -7.34 -10.51
N GLY A 93 9.24 -6.11 -10.63
CA GLY A 93 9.08 -5.43 -11.92
C GLY A 93 10.41 -5.09 -12.60
N ASN A 94 11.47 -4.88 -11.81
CA ASN A 94 12.76 -4.36 -12.27
C ASN A 94 12.55 -3.18 -13.23
N LEU A 95 11.79 -2.18 -12.77
CA LEU A 95 11.45 -0.99 -13.53
C LEU A 95 12.71 -0.20 -13.91
N ARG A 96 12.85 0.08 -15.19
CA ARG A 96 14.00 0.77 -15.79
C ARG A 96 13.54 1.96 -16.65
N PRO A 97 14.46 2.86 -17.01
CA PRO A 97 14.16 3.95 -17.93
C PRO A 97 13.53 3.48 -19.25
N ASN A 98 12.64 4.31 -19.81
CA ASN A 98 11.96 4.08 -21.09
C ASN A 98 11.02 2.85 -21.12
N GLN A 99 10.60 2.34 -19.97
CA GLN A 99 9.62 1.25 -19.88
C GLN A 99 8.19 1.77 -19.72
N SER A 100 7.22 0.86 -19.93
CA SER A 100 5.80 1.14 -19.79
C SER A 100 5.16 0.29 -18.69
N VAL A 101 4.32 0.91 -17.87
CA VAL A 101 3.68 0.28 -16.72
C VAL A 101 2.17 0.43 -16.81
N LEU A 102 1.43 -0.66 -16.60
CA LEU A 102 -0.02 -0.64 -16.38
C LEU A 102 -0.33 -0.75 -14.90
N ILE A 103 -0.94 0.29 -14.35
CA ILE A 103 -1.36 0.40 -12.96
C ILE A 103 -2.88 0.25 -12.89
N HIS A 104 -3.36 -0.91 -12.45
CA HIS A 104 -4.78 -1.08 -12.15
C HIS A 104 -5.16 -0.38 -10.85
N MET A 105 -6.41 0.12 -10.78
CA MET A 105 -6.89 0.92 -9.64
C MET A 105 -5.96 2.08 -9.30
N ALA A 106 -5.50 2.80 -10.34
CA ALA A 106 -4.45 3.81 -10.26
C ALA A 106 -4.73 4.94 -9.24
N ALA A 107 -6.01 5.22 -8.98
CA ALA A 107 -6.43 6.25 -8.03
C ALA A 107 -6.45 5.77 -6.56
N GLY A 108 -6.22 4.48 -6.28
CA GLY A 108 -6.20 3.95 -4.92
C GLY A 108 -4.88 4.26 -4.17
N GLY A 109 -4.77 3.80 -2.92
CA GLY A 109 -3.58 4.02 -2.10
C GLY A 109 -2.28 3.47 -2.73
N VAL A 110 -2.26 2.19 -3.10
CA VAL A 110 -1.09 1.58 -3.78
C VAL A 110 -0.89 2.17 -5.18
N GLY A 111 -1.97 2.43 -5.92
CA GLY A 111 -1.89 2.99 -7.27
C GLY A 111 -1.25 4.38 -7.28
N THR A 112 -1.66 5.26 -6.37
CA THR A 112 -1.07 6.60 -6.23
C THR A 112 0.39 6.56 -5.79
N ALA A 113 0.76 5.65 -4.89
CA ALA A 113 2.16 5.40 -4.52
C ALA A 113 2.99 4.91 -5.72
N ALA A 114 2.46 3.96 -6.50
CA ALA A 114 3.13 3.42 -7.69
C ALA A 114 3.34 4.48 -8.77
N ILE A 115 2.35 5.37 -9.02
CA ILE A 115 2.50 6.49 -9.95
C ILE A 115 3.68 7.39 -9.55
N GLN A 116 3.77 7.75 -8.27
CA GLN A 116 4.84 8.61 -7.77
C GLN A 116 6.21 7.94 -7.87
N LEU A 117 6.31 6.65 -7.57
CA LEU A 117 7.55 5.88 -7.72
C LEU A 117 7.96 5.70 -9.18
N CYS A 118 7.02 5.50 -10.11
CA CYS A 118 7.34 5.47 -11.55
C CYS A 118 7.96 6.79 -12.02
N LYS A 119 7.53 7.94 -11.46
CA LYS A 119 8.08 9.26 -11.79
C LYS A 119 9.51 9.49 -11.29
N THR A 120 10.02 8.64 -10.39
CA THR A 120 11.44 8.69 -10.00
C THR A 120 12.36 8.00 -11.00
N VAL A 121 11.79 7.39 -12.05
CA VAL A 121 12.51 6.70 -13.13
C VAL A 121 12.28 7.45 -14.43
N GLU A 122 13.34 7.60 -15.22
CA GLU A 122 13.31 8.39 -16.45
C GLU A 122 12.38 7.78 -17.51
N ASN A 123 11.57 8.61 -18.16
CA ASN A 123 10.77 8.26 -19.34
C ASN A 123 9.86 7.02 -19.17
N VAL A 124 9.29 6.81 -17.98
CA VAL A 124 8.32 5.72 -17.77
C VAL A 124 6.93 6.14 -18.27
N THR A 125 6.36 5.37 -19.21
CA THR A 125 4.98 5.58 -19.69
C THR A 125 3.99 4.87 -18.77
N ILE A 126 3.08 5.62 -18.14
CA ILE A 126 2.10 5.08 -17.20
C ILE A 126 0.72 5.01 -17.83
N PHE A 127 0.18 3.78 -17.92
CA PHE A 127 -1.22 3.51 -18.18
C PHE A 127 -1.93 3.27 -16.85
N GLY A 128 -3.07 3.91 -16.61
CA GLY A 128 -3.78 3.81 -15.34
C GLY A 128 -5.26 3.51 -15.51
N THR A 129 -5.77 2.44 -14.88
CA THR A 129 -7.23 2.17 -14.94
C THR A 129 -7.96 2.75 -13.71
N ALA A 130 -9.00 3.53 -13.96
CA ALA A 130 -9.91 4.09 -12.96
C ALA A 130 -11.20 4.60 -13.64
N SER A 131 -12.25 4.89 -12.87
CA SER A 131 -13.46 5.53 -13.41
C SER A 131 -13.15 6.90 -14.02
N ALA A 132 -13.87 7.30 -15.08
CA ALA A 132 -13.67 8.56 -15.78
C ALA A 132 -13.61 9.79 -14.83
N SER A 133 -14.43 9.79 -13.78
CA SER A 133 -14.46 10.87 -12.76
C SER A 133 -13.12 11.11 -12.05
N LYS A 134 -12.16 10.18 -12.14
CA LYS A 134 -10.84 10.27 -11.49
C LYS A 134 -9.72 10.55 -12.49
N HIS A 135 -10.02 10.65 -13.78
CA HIS A 135 -8.99 10.75 -14.83
C HIS A 135 -8.19 12.04 -14.74
N ASP A 136 -8.82 13.17 -14.42
CA ASP A 136 -8.10 14.45 -14.30
C ASP A 136 -7.07 14.41 -13.18
N ALA A 137 -7.47 13.92 -12.00
CA ALA A 137 -6.56 13.69 -10.88
C ALA A 137 -5.41 12.70 -11.23
N LEU A 138 -5.67 11.72 -12.10
CA LEU A 138 -4.63 10.79 -12.57
C LEU A 138 -3.66 11.46 -13.55
N ARG A 139 -4.15 12.28 -14.48
CA ARG A 139 -3.31 13.05 -15.42
C ARG A 139 -2.39 13.99 -14.66
N GLU A 140 -2.93 14.75 -13.70
CA GLU A 140 -2.17 15.62 -12.81
C GLU A 140 -1.10 14.86 -12.01
N SER A 141 -1.43 13.63 -11.59
CA SER A 141 -0.48 12.78 -10.85
C SER A 141 0.65 12.24 -11.74
N GLY A 142 0.50 12.24 -13.07
CA GLY A 142 1.51 11.80 -14.05
C GLY A 142 1.12 10.56 -14.85
N VAL A 143 -0.16 10.13 -14.82
CA VAL A 143 -0.64 9.06 -15.70
C VAL A 143 -0.80 9.60 -17.11
N ALA A 144 0.01 9.10 -18.05
CA ALA A 144 -0.05 9.50 -19.45
C ALA A 144 -1.37 9.08 -20.11
N HIS A 145 -1.86 7.89 -19.78
CA HIS A 145 -3.04 7.29 -20.42
C HIS A 145 -4.01 6.73 -19.36
N PRO A 146 -4.89 7.57 -18.80
CA PRO A 146 -5.97 7.10 -17.94
C PRO A 146 -7.04 6.40 -18.78
N ILE A 147 -7.51 5.24 -18.32
CA ILE A 147 -8.45 4.37 -19.04
C ILE A 147 -9.65 4.10 -18.15
N ASP A 148 -10.86 4.36 -18.67
CA ASP A 148 -12.10 3.98 -17.99
C ASP A 148 -12.46 2.52 -18.26
N TYR A 149 -12.12 1.67 -17.30
CA TYR A 149 -12.38 0.24 -17.34
C TYR A 149 -13.88 -0.12 -17.34
N ARG A 150 -14.79 0.83 -17.04
CA ARG A 150 -16.24 0.60 -17.02
C ARG A 150 -16.87 0.71 -18.41
N SER A 151 -16.29 1.54 -19.28
CA SER A 151 -16.83 1.81 -20.61
C SER A 151 -15.99 1.23 -21.75
N MET A 152 -14.73 0.90 -21.49
CA MET A 152 -13.76 0.46 -22.51
C MET A 152 -13.04 -0.81 -22.10
N ASP A 153 -12.64 -1.62 -23.08
CA ASP A 153 -11.67 -2.70 -22.83
C ASP A 153 -10.26 -2.10 -22.74
N TYR A 154 -9.69 -2.14 -21.54
CA TYR A 154 -8.36 -1.57 -21.28
C TYR A 154 -7.25 -2.24 -22.11
N VAL A 155 -7.41 -3.50 -22.53
CA VAL A 155 -6.43 -4.20 -23.37
C VAL A 155 -6.38 -3.55 -24.74
N GLU A 156 -7.52 -3.21 -25.31
CA GLU A 156 -7.61 -2.54 -26.61
C GLU A 156 -7.06 -1.12 -26.54
N GLU A 157 -7.44 -0.36 -25.51
CA GLU A 157 -6.95 1.01 -25.31
C GLU A 157 -5.42 1.06 -25.13
N VAL A 158 -4.85 0.13 -24.37
CA VAL A 158 -3.39 0.02 -24.27
C VAL A 158 -2.77 -0.34 -25.63
N ARG A 159 -3.35 -1.28 -26.38
CA ARG A 159 -2.81 -1.71 -27.68
C ARG A 159 -2.88 -0.64 -28.76
N LYS A 160 -3.86 0.28 -28.71
CA LYS A 160 -3.93 1.45 -29.62
C LYS A 160 -2.69 2.33 -29.51
N ILE A 161 -2.12 2.43 -28.30
CA ILE A 161 -1.00 3.33 -27.99
C ILE A 161 0.33 2.57 -27.97
N SER A 162 0.34 1.36 -27.43
CA SER A 162 1.48 0.46 -27.37
C SER A 162 1.08 -0.92 -27.91
N PRO A 163 1.13 -1.13 -29.24
CA PRO A 163 0.66 -2.37 -29.88
C PRO A 163 1.36 -3.64 -29.38
N LYS A 164 2.62 -3.50 -28.92
CA LYS A 164 3.44 -4.58 -28.35
C LYS A 164 3.10 -4.91 -26.89
N GLY A 165 2.24 -4.12 -26.23
CA GLY A 165 1.87 -4.31 -24.83
C GLY A 165 2.63 -3.41 -23.85
N VAL A 166 2.79 -3.84 -22.60
CA VAL A 166 3.51 -3.12 -21.54
C VAL A 166 4.62 -3.96 -20.89
N ASP A 167 5.56 -3.32 -20.21
CA ASP A 167 6.72 -3.97 -19.58
C ASP A 167 6.36 -4.52 -18.18
N VAL A 168 5.55 -3.79 -17.42
CA VAL A 168 5.14 -4.17 -16.06
C VAL A 168 3.65 -4.00 -15.91
N VAL A 169 2.95 -4.99 -15.34
CA VAL A 169 1.55 -4.88 -14.95
C VAL A 169 1.40 -5.13 -13.46
N LEU A 170 0.67 -4.22 -12.81
CA LEU A 170 0.34 -4.26 -11.39
C LEU A 170 -1.12 -4.69 -11.27
N ASP A 171 -1.35 -5.90 -10.76
CA ASP A 171 -2.66 -6.54 -10.69
C ASP A 171 -3.16 -6.70 -9.24
N PRO A 172 -3.98 -5.76 -8.74
CA PRO A 172 -4.72 -5.91 -7.49
C PRO A 172 -6.07 -6.64 -7.68
N LEU A 173 -6.46 -6.99 -8.91
CA LEU A 173 -7.81 -7.42 -9.26
C LEU A 173 -7.97 -8.93 -9.12
N GLY A 174 -7.07 -9.69 -9.74
CA GLY A 174 -7.12 -11.15 -9.79
C GLY A 174 -8.18 -11.72 -10.75
N GLY A 175 -8.16 -13.04 -10.91
CA GLY A 175 -9.14 -13.77 -11.75
C GLY A 175 -8.88 -13.59 -13.25
N SER A 176 -9.93 -13.29 -14.02
CA SER A 176 -9.84 -13.13 -15.48
C SER A 176 -8.95 -11.97 -15.93
N ASP A 177 -8.84 -10.91 -15.12
CA ASP A 177 -8.00 -9.76 -15.43
C ASP A 177 -6.51 -10.12 -15.42
N THR A 178 -6.11 -11.08 -14.60
CA THR A 178 -4.74 -11.64 -14.58
C THR A 178 -4.37 -12.24 -15.95
N THR A 179 -5.29 -13.00 -16.57
CA THR A 179 -5.08 -13.57 -17.92
C THR A 179 -4.96 -12.48 -18.98
N LYS A 180 -5.85 -11.48 -18.96
CA LYS A 180 -5.82 -10.35 -19.88
C LYS A 180 -4.51 -9.56 -19.74
N ALA A 181 -4.12 -9.26 -18.51
CA ALA A 181 -2.88 -8.57 -18.17
C ALA A 181 -1.64 -9.33 -18.65
N PHE A 182 -1.59 -10.65 -18.45
CA PHE A 182 -0.48 -11.48 -18.92
C PHE A 182 -0.31 -11.42 -20.44
N ASN A 183 -1.42 -11.48 -21.18
CA ASN A 183 -1.42 -11.39 -22.64
C ASN A 183 -1.05 -9.99 -23.16
N LEU A 184 -1.12 -8.97 -22.31
CA LEU A 184 -0.73 -7.60 -22.60
C LEU A 184 0.75 -7.33 -22.33
N LEU A 185 1.51 -8.27 -21.77
CA LEU A 185 2.94 -8.10 -21.55
C LEU A 185 3.75 -8.12 -22.87
N LYS A 186 4.73 -7.22 -22.97
CA LYS A 186 5.86 -7.30 -23.91
C LYS A 186 6.76 -8.50 -23.59
N PRO A 187 7.65 -8.90 -24.51
CA PRO A 187 8.80 -9.73 -24.15
C PRO A 187 9.58 -9.13 -22.97
N MET A 188 10.05 -9.99 -22.07
CA MET A 188 10.66 -9.67 -20.77
C MET A 188 9.75 -8.94 -19.76
N GLY A 189 8.46 -8.87 -20.06
CA GLY A 189 7.47 -8.23 -19.21
C GLY A 189 7.11 -9.06 -17.98
N LYS A 190 6.69 -8.39 -16.90
CA LYS A 190 6.27 -9.02 -15.65
C LYS A 190 4.85 -8.62 -15.27
N LEU A 191 4.07 -9.61 -14.89
CA LEU A 191 2.78 -9.43 -14.22
C LEU A 191 2.97 -9.69 -12.73
N ILE A 192 2.64 -8.72 -11.88
CA ILE A 192 2.73 -8.85 -10.43
C ILE A 192 1.32 -8.75 -9.84
N THR A 193 0.81 -9.88 -9.37
CA THR A 193 -0.49 -9.95 -8.68
C THR A 193 -0.29 -9.72 -7.19
N TYR A 194 -0.99 -8.74 -6.61
CA TYR A 194 -0.86 -8.37 -5.19
C TYR A 194 -2.19 -8.15 -4.48
N GLY A 195 -3.29 -8.52 -5.12
CA GLY A 195 -4.61 -8.41 -4.55
C GLY A 195 -5.63 -9.26 -5.32
N VAL A 196 -6.80 -9.39 -4.71
CA VAL A 196 -7.96 -10.10 -5.26
C VAL A 196 -9.21 -9.22 -5.15
N ALA A 197 -9.11 -7.95 -5.57
CA ALA A 197 -10.19 -6.98 -5.42
C ALA A 197 -11.50 -7.41 -6.13
N ASN A 198 -11.42 -8.25 -7.16
CA ASN A 198 -12.59 -8.84 -7.81
C ASN A 198 -13.35 -9.84 -6.91
N LEU A 199 -12.71 -10.41 -5.88
CA LEU A 199 -13.37 -11.27 -4.89
C LEU A 199 -14.11 -10.49 -3.80
N LEU A 200 -13.76 -9.21 -3.62
CA LEU A 200 -14.34 -8.36 -2.58
C LEU A 200 -15.68 -7.73 -3.02
N THR A 201 -16.09 -7.91 -4.29
CA THR A 201 -17.38 -7.44 -4.79
C THR A 201 -18.49 -8.40 -4.38
N GLY A 202 -19.14 -8.12 -3.25
CA GLY A 202 -20.31 -8.85 -2.74
C GLY A 202 -20.36 -8.87 -1.21
N GLN A 203 -21.45 -8.36 -0.62
CA GLN A 203 -21.59 -8.25 0.85
C GLN A 203 -21.69 -9.59 1.60
N LYS A 204 -21.76 -10.73 0.88
CA LYS A 204 -21.82 -12.07 1.48
C LYS A 204 -20.74 -12.94 0.85
N LYS A 205 -20.04 -13.73 1.68
CA LYS A 205 -19.15 -14.82 1.27
C LYS A 205 -19.93 -15.78 0.37
N ASN A 206 -19.95 -15.51 -0.93
CA ASN A 206 -20.65 -16.34 -1.88
C ASN A 206 -19.70 -17.48 -2.28
N LEU A 207 -19.89 -18.66 -1.70
CA LEU A 207 -19.15 -19.89 -2.04
C LEU A 207 -19.09 -20.13 -3.56
N MET A 208 -20.14 -19.73 -4.28
CA MET A 208 -20.21 -19.83 -5.74
C MET A 208 -19.25 -18.86 -6.45
N ALA A 209 -19.04 -17.66 -5.90
CA ALA A 209 -18.04 -16.72 -6.40
C ALA A 209 -16.60 -17.21 -6.14
N MET A 210 -16.36 -17.85 -4.98
CA MET A 210 -15.08 -18.52 -4.71
C MET A 210 -14.82 -19.69 -5.67
N ALA A 211 -15.81 -20.57 -5.90
CA ALA A 211 -15.69 -21.68 -6.83
C ALA A 211 -15.46 -21.23 -8.28
N LYS A 212 -16.20 -20.20 -8.73
CA LYS A 212 -15.99 -19.58 -10.05
C LYS A 212 -14.59 -18.98 -10.21
N THR A 213 -14.01 -18.48 -9.12
CA THR A 213 -12.65 -17.93 -9.13
C THR A 213 -11.60 -19.02 -9.17
N TRP A 214 -11.82 -20.14 -8.49
CA TRP A 214 -10.99 -21.33 -8.60
C TRP A 214 -11.02 -21.90 -10.03
N TRP A 215 -12.20 -21.90 -10.68
CA TRP A 215 -12.33 -22.29 -12.09
C TRP A 215 -11.72 -21.28 -13.08
N ASN A 216 -11.78 -19.99 -12.78
CA ASN A 216 -11.19 -18.93 -13.60
C ASN A 216 -9.77 -18.56 -13.15
N GLN A 217 -9.11 -19.42 -12.37
CA GLN A 217 -7.78 -19.16 -11.89
C GLN A 217 -6.80 -19.16 -13.07
N PHE A 218 -6.06 -18.06 -13.22
CA PHE A 218 -4.97 -18.00 -14.18
C PHE A 218 -3.96 -19.11 -13.86
N SER A 219 -3.65 -19.92 -14.87
CA SER A 219 -2.67 -21.00 -14.78
C SER A 219 -1.75 -20.91 -15.98
N ILE A 220 -0.45 -21.02 -15.72
CA ILE A 220 0.59 -21.01 -16.74
C ILE A 220 1.70 -21.98 -16.33
N ASN A 221 2.23 -22.72 -17.31
CA ASN A 221 3.33 -23.64 -17.08
C ASN A 221 4.69 -23.02 -17.47
N ALA A 222 5.77 -23.63 -16.98
CA ALA A 222 7.13 -23.13 -17.21
C ALA A 222 7.52 -23.10 -18.70
N LEU A 223 7.06 -24.07 -19.52
CA LEU A 223 7.34 -24.10 -20.96
C LEU A 223 6.65 -22.94 -21.70
N GLN A 224 5.44 -22.56 -21.29
CA GLN A 224 4.76 -21.38 -21.82
C GLN A 224 5.52 -20.10 -21.48
N LEU A 225 5.99 -19.95 -20.23
CA LEU A 225 6.81 -18.79 -19.86
C LEU A 225 8.12 -18.73 -20.66
N LEU A 226 8.77 -19.87 -20.87
CA LEU A 226 10.01 -20.00 -21.65
C LEU A 226 9.79 -19.57 -23.12
N HIS A 227 8.72 -20.03 -23.77
CA HIS A 227 8.43 -19.65 -25.15
C HIS A 227 7.99 -18.18 -25.29
N LEU A 228 7.27 -17.65 -24.30
CA LEU A 228 6.73 -16.29 -24.35
C LEU A 228 7.70 -15.21 -23.87
N ASN A 229 8.80 -15.60 -23.19
CA ASN A 229 9.73 -14.68 -22.53
C ASN A 229 9.01 -13.72 -21.57
N LYS A 230 8.16 -14.24 -20.67
CA LYS A 230 7.39 -13.45 -19.70
C LYS A 230 7.59 -14.00 -18.29
N ALA A 231 7.28 -13.20 -17.28
CA ALA A 231 7.24 -13.65 -15.89
C ALA A 231 5.93 -13.28 -15.20
N VAL A 232 5.55 -14.10 -14.23
CA VAL A 232 4.39 -13.90 -13.35
C VAL A 232 4.88 -14.00 -11.92
N CYS A 233 4.53 -13.00 -11.11
CA CYS A 233 4.95 -12.86 -9.72
C CYS A 233 3.73 -12.67 -8.83
N GLY A 234 3.83 -13.14 -7.58
CA GLY A 234 2.84 -12.88 -6.53
C GLY A 234 3.50 -12.09 -5.40
N TYR A 235 2.81 -11.08 -4.87
CA TYR A 235 3.30 -10.29 -3.75
C TYR A 235 2.20 -10.01 -2.74
N HIS A 236 2.47 -10.20 -1.46
CA HIS A 236 1.55 -9.75 -0.41
C HIS A 236 2.34 -9.47 0.87
N LEU A 237 2.36 -8.20 1.30
CA LEU A 237 3.17 -7.74 2.43
C LEU A 237 2.88 -8.51 3.72
N GLY A 238 1.60 -8.84 3.99
CA GLY A 238 1.22 -9.61 5.19
C GLY A 238 1.62 -11.10 5.21
N TYR A 239 2.34 -11.58 4.19
CA TYR A 239 3.02 -12.90 4.21
C TYR A 239 4.54 -12.75 4.30
N MET A 240 5.06 -11.54 4.55
CA MET A 240 6.48 -11.20 4.67
C MET A 240 6.83 -10.75 6.10
N ASP A 241 6.05 -11.16 7.10
CA ASP A 241 6.07 -10.60 8.46
C ASP A 241 7.40 -10.82 9.21
N GLU A 242 8.27 -11.73 8.74
CA GLU A 242 9.56 -12.06 9.37
C GLU A 242 10.77 -11.39 8.68
N GLU A 243 10.57 -10.77 7.51
CA GLU A 243 11.63 -10.21 6.67
C GLU A 243 11.97 -8.76 7.06
N PHE A 244 12.22 -8.52 8.35
CA PHE A 244 12.39 -7.18 8.92
C PHE A 244 13.54 -6.39 8.29
N GLU A 245 14.65 -7.04 7.96
CA GLU A 245 15.81 -6.38 7.33
C GLU A 245 15.50 -5.89 5.92
N LEU A 246 14.83 -6.74 5.13
CA LEU A 246 14.39 -6.39 3.78
C LEU A 246 13.40 -5.22 3.81
N ILE A 247 12.37 -5.32 4.66
CA ILE A 247 11.36 -4.27 4.81
C ILE A 247 12.00 -2.98 5.32
N GLY A 248 12.87 -3.05 6.33
CA GLY A 248 13.58 -1.88 6.86
C GLY A 248 14.46 -1.18 5.84
N GLY A 249 15.15 -1.95 4.99
CA GLY A 249 15.89 -1.40 3.85
C GLY A 249 15.00 -0.68 2.84
N VAL A 250 13.81 -1.20 2.55
CA VAL A 250 12.81 -0.55 1.68
C VAL A 250 12.27 0.72 2.33
N VAL A 251 11.91 0.68 3.62
CA VAL A 251 11.41 1.85 4.36
C VAL A 251 12.45 2.97 4.39
N ALA A 252 13.74 2.66 4.60
CA ALA A 252 14.80 3.66 4.57
C ALA A 252 14.91 4.36 3.20
N LYS A 253 14.81 3.61 2.10
CA LYS A 253 14.79 4.18 0.74
C LYS A 253 13.57 5.08 0.52
N LEU A 254 12.39 4.64 0.97
CA LEU A 254 11.16 5.41 0.86
C LEU A 254 11.22 6.71 1.68
N VAL A 255 11.71 6.66 2.92
CA VAL A 255 11.92 7.86 3.75
C VAL A 255 12.87 8.83 3.06
N SER A 256 13.94 8.34 2.44
CA SER A 256 14.85 9.19 1.65
C SER A 256 14.13 9.86 0.47
N LEU A 257 13.27 9.14 -0.25
CA LEU A 257 12.45 9.72 -1.33
C LEU A 257 11.45 10.75 -0.82
N TYR A 258 10.85 10.52 0.35
CA TYR A 258 9.93 11.48 0.98
C TYR A 258 10.65 12.77 1.37
N ASN A 259 11.81 12.66 2.02
CA ASN A 259 12.63 13.82 2.41
C ASN A 259 13.14 14.62 1.20
N GLN A 260 13.34 13.96 0.06
CA GLN A 260 13.67 14.61 -1.22
C GLN A 260 12.46 15.26 -1.90
N GLY A 261 11.25 15.17 -1.33
CA GLY A 261 10.02 15.67 -1.92
C GLY A 261 9.55 14.90 -3.16
N LYS A 262 10.10 13.70 -3.41
CA LYS A 262 9.76 12.88 -4.60
C LYS A 262 8.48 12.08 -4.43
N ILE A 263 8.14 11.76 -3.18
CA ILE A 263 6.89 11.07 -2.84
C ILE A 263 6.17 11.80 -1.71
N LYS A 264 4.84 11.84 -1.76
CA LYS A 264 3.95 12.43 -0.77
C LYS A 264 2.64 11.64 -0.71
N PRO A 265 2.29 10.99 0.42
CA PRO A 265 1.04 10.24 0.54
C PRO A 265 -0.18 11.09 0.21
N LYS A 266 -1.06 10.56 -0.64
CA LYS A 266 -2.35 11.19 -0.96
C LYS A 266 -3.41 10.68 -0.01
N ILE A 267 -3.93 11.57 0.84
CA ILE A 267 -5.05 11.28 1.74
C ILE A 267 -6.36 11.59 1.02
N ASP A 268 -7.29 10.64 1.05
CA ASP A 268 -8.65 10.81 0.53
C ASP A 268 -9.56 11.43 1.58
N SER A 269 -9.62 10.78 2.74
CA SER A 269 -10.54 11.11 3.83
C SER A 269 -10.04 10.54 5.15
N VAL A 270 -10.42 11.21 6.24
CA VAL A 270 -10.09 10.85 7.62
C VAL A 270 -11.40 10.64 8.36
N TRP A 271 -11.54 9.50 9.05
CA TRP A 271 -12.78 9.10 9.72
C TRP A 271 -12.49 8.72 11.17
N PRO A 272 -13.36 9.08 12.14
CA PRO A 272 -13.22 8.59 13.50
C PRO A 272 -13.60 7.11 13.61
N PHE A 273 -13.18 6.43 14.69
CA PHE A 273 -13.44 5.00 14.88
C PHE A 273 -14.93 4.65 14.89
N GLU A 274 -15.80 5.55 15.36
CA GLU A 274 -17.26 5.36 15.36
C GLU A 274 -17.82 5.23 13.93
N GLN A 275 -17.12 5.78 12.93
CA GLN A 275 -17.52 5.79 11.53
C GLN A 275 -16.74 4.78 10.67
N VAL A 276 -16.12 3.77 11.30
CA VAL A 276 -15.36 2.74 10.59
C VAL A 276 -16.16 2.04 9.49
N ALA A 277 -17.47 1.84 9.68
CA ALA A 277 -18.34 1.24 8.68
C ALA A 277 -18.46 2.09 7.40
N ASP A 278 -18.51 3.42 7.54
CA ASP A 278 -18.59 4.35 6.42
C ASP A 278 -17.23 4.50 5.74
N ALA A 279 -16.13 4.52 6.51
CA ALA A 279 -14.78 4.46 5.99
C ALA A 279 -14.53 3.19 5.14
N MET A 280 -14.99 2.03 5.62
CA MET A 280 -14.93 0.78 4.88
C MET A 280 -15.79 0.82 3.60
N ARG A 281 -17.00 1.40 3.68
CA ARG A 281 -17.89 1.55 2.53
C ARG A 281 -17.29 2.44 1.45
N GLN A 282 -16.69 3.58 1.83
CA GLN A 282 -15.98 4.50 0.93
C GLN A 282 -14.92 3.76 0.09
N MET A 283 -14.15 2.87 0.72
CA MET A 283 -13.14 2.05 0.05
C MET A 283 -13.77 0.92 -0.80
N GLN A 284 -14.76 0.19 -0.27
CA GLN A 284 -15.40 -0.93 -0.95
C GLN A 284 -16.15 -0.51 -2.21
N GLU A 285 -16.80 0.66 -2.18
CA GLU A 285 -17.47 1.27 -3.33
C GLU A 285 -16.49 1.93 -4.30
N LYS A 286 -15.18 1.85 -4.02
CA LYS A 286 -14.08 2.38 -4.83
C LYS A 286 -14.26 3.89 -5.09
N LYS A 287 -14.79 4.65 -4.13
CA LYS A 287 -15.01 6.10 -4.26
C LYS A 287 -13.74 6.90 -4.00
N ASN A 288 -12.88 6.42 -3.11
CA ASN A 288 -11.66 7.10 -2.67
C ASN A 288 -10.65 7.42 -3.80
N VAL A 289 -9.97 8.55 -3.68
CA VAL A 289 -8.76 8.93 -4.45
C VAL A 289 -7.61 9.14 -3.47
N GLY A 290 -6.83 8.09 -3.25
CA GLY A 290 -5.80 8.05 -2.21
C GLY A 290 -6.19 7.13 -1.04
N LYS A 291 -5.65 7.42 0.14
CA LYS A 291 -5.81 6.59 1.34
C LYS A 291 -6.95 7.09 2.23
N VAL A 292 -7.81 6.17 2.66
CA VAL A 292 -8.79 6.38 3.73
C VAL A 292 -8.10 6.10 5.07
N ILE A 293 -8.16 7.04 6.00
CA ILE A 293 -7.50 7.00 7.31
C ILE A 293 -8.54 6.90 8.41
N LEU A 294 -8.20 6.16 9.47
CA LEU A 294 -8.96 6.12 10.72
C LEU A 294 -8.18 6.85 11.82
N VAL A 295 -8.89 7.61 12.63
CA VAL A 295 -8.39 8.26 13.85
C VAL A 295 -9.27 7.84 15.03
N PRO A 296 -8.76 7.80 16.27
CA PRO A 296 -9.61 7.49 17.41
C PRO A 296 -10.73 8.50 17.60
N GLU A 297 -10.37 9.78 17.58
CA GLU A 297 -11.28 10.91 17.63
C GLU A 297 -10.87 11.93 16.56
N LEU A 298 -11.83 12.70 16.05
CA LEU A 298 -11.50 13.84 15.20
C LEU A 298 -10.83 14.95 16.02
N PRO A 299 -9.86 15.68 15.45
CA PRO A 299 -9.31 16.86 16.11
C PRO A 299 -10.45 17.82 16.46
N LYS A 300 -10.53 18.24 17.73
CA LYS A 300 -11.46 19.30 18.13
C LYS A 300 -11.08 20.57 17.38
N GLU A 301 -12.02 21.19 16.67
CA GLU A 301 -11.79 22.50 16.05
C GLU A 301 -11.30 23.47 17.13
N GLU A 302 -10.10 24.04 16.95
CA GLU A 302 -9.64 25.10 17.83
C GLU A 302 -10.62 26.28 17.68
N PRO A 303 -11.15 26.84 18.79
CA PRO A 303 -12.00 28.02 18.69
C PRO A 303 -11.21 29.11 17.97
N LYS A 304 -11.77 29.60 16.86
CA LYS A 304 -11.23 30.77 16.14
C LYS A 304 -10.96 31.85 17.19
N LYS A 305 -9.68 32.24 17.34
CA LYS A 305 -9.34 33.43 18.09
C LYS A 305 -10.08 34.59 17.42
N GLU A 306 -11.09 35.12 18.10
CA GLU A 306 -11.68 36.41 17.75
C GLU A 306 -10.54 37.43 17.82
N GLU A 307 -10.12 37.92 16.66
CA GLU A 307 -9.30 39.13 16.57
C GLU A 307 -10.16 40.30 17.09
N ASN A 308 -9.81 40.80 18.27
CA ASN A 308 -10.23 42.10 18.78
C ASN A 308 -9.15 43.13 18.47
#